data_AF-A0A925MFS2-F1
#
_entry.id   AF-A0A925MFS2-F1
#
_cell.length_a   1.000
_cell.length_b   1.000
_cell.length_c   1.000
_cell.angle_alpha   90.00
_cell.angle_beta   90.00
_cell.angle_gamma   90.00
#
_symmetry.space_group_name_H-M   'P 1'
#
loop_
_entity.id
_entity.type
_entity.pdbx_description
1 polymer ?
#
loop_
_entity_poly.entity_id
_entity_poly.type
_entity_poly.pdbx_seq_one_letter_code
_entity_poly.pdbx_strand_id
1 'polypeptide(L)'
;MPVKPAKPVKPVKPETVAAQALHSIDEVTGAIVPPIHLSTTYARDAGYALRGPLYSRDDNPTPVVAERVIAALEGGAAALT
;
A
#
# COMPACT_ATOMS: atom_id res chain seq x y z
N MET A 1 27.22 -11.54 -15.05
CA MET A 1 26.28 -11.90 -16.12
C MET A 1 25.51 -10.64 -16.51
N PRO A 2 25.34 -10.30 -17.80
CA PRO A 2 24.62 -9.08 -18.16
C PRO A 2 23.14 -9.24 -17.80
N VAL A 3 22.63 -8.35 -16.94
CA VAL A 3 21.20 -8.29 -16.58
C VAL A 3 20.45 -7.84 -17.83
N LYS A 4 19.59 -8.72 -18.35
CA LYS A 4 18.76 -8.45 -19.52
C LYS A 4 17.82 -7.27 -19.21
N PRO A 5 17.69 -6.27 -20.10
CA PRO A 5 16.82 -5.14 -19.84
C PRO A 5 15.37 -5.60 -19.65
N ALA A 6 14.70 -5.07 -18.63
CA ALA A 6 13.32 -5.40 -18.32
C ALA A 6 12.41 -5.02 -19.50
N LYS A 7 11.52 -5.92 -19.90
CA LYS A 7 10.54 -5.63 -20.95
C LYS A 7 9.62 -4.48 -20.50
N PRO A 8 9.21 -3.58 -21.41
CA PRO A 8 8.21 -2.57 -21.09
C PRO A 8 6.94 -3.26 -20.62
N VAL A 9 6.47 -2.88 -19.43
CA VAL A 9 5.25 -3.42 -18.84
C VAL A 9 4.08 -2.95 -19.68
N LYS A 10 3.35 -3.89 -20.27
CA LYS A 10 2.15 -3.59 -21.04
C LYS A 10 1.09 -3.04 -20.06
N PRO A 11 0.35 -1.97 -20.40
CA PRO A 11 -0.74 -1.51 -19.55
C PRO A 11 -1.72 -2.66 -19.32
N VAL A 12 -1.95 -2.97 -18.04
CA VAL A 12 -2.84 -4.04 -17.60
C VAL A 12 -4.29 -3.54 -17.63
N LYS A 13 -5.24 -4.46 -17.80
CA LYS A 13 -6.66 -4.10 -17.80
C LYS A 13 -7.13 -3.69 -16.40
N PRO A 14 -8.15 -2.83 -16.25
CA PRO A 14 -8.67 -2.41 -14.94
C PRO A 14 -9.05 -3.59 -14.03
N GLU A 15 -9.62 -4.65 -14.58
CA GLU A 15 -10.01 -5.85 -13.82
C GLU A 15 -8.79 -6.56 -13.23
N THR A 16 -7.65 -6.52 -13.94
CA THR A 16 -6.39 -7.07 -13.43
C THR A 16 -5.83 -6.23 -12.30
N VAL A 17 -5.93 -4.89 -12.40
CA VAL A 17 -5.51 -3.97 -11.33
C VAL A 17 -6.33 -4.22 -10.06
N ALA A 18 -7.65 -4.31 -10.20
CA ALA A 18 -8.55 -4.58 -9.09
C ALA A 18 -8.29 -5.95 -8.44
N ALA A 19 -8.11 -7.00 -9.24
CA ALA A 19 -7.90 -8.35 -8.74
C ALA A 19 -6.52 -8.57 -8.08
N GLN A 20 -5.46 -7.96 -8.62
CA GLN A 20 -4.09 -8.12 -8.11
C GLN A 20 -3.72 -7.10 -7.04
N ALA A 21 -4.54 -6.07 -6.83
CA ALA A 21 -4.26 -4.97 -5.90
C ALA A 21 -2.83 -4.39 -6.08
N LEU A 22 -2.45 -4.15 -7.33
CA LEU A 22 -1.11 -3.69 -7.74
C LEU A 22 0.05 -4.61 -7.33
N HIS A 23 -0.21 -5.89 -7.04
CA HIS A 23 0.76 -6.85 -6.49
C HIS A 23 1.41 -6.34 -5.19
N SER A 24 0.64 -5.63 -4.35
CA SER A 24 1.13 -5.19 -3.05
C SER A 24 1.47 -6.38 -2.17
N ILE A 25 2.59 -6.29 -1.46
CA ILE A 25 3.06 -7.29 -0.50
C ILE A 25 3.35 -6.55 0.81
N ASP A 26 2.91 -7.10 1.93
CA ASP A 26 3.36 -6.59 3.22
C ASP A 26 4.83 -6.93 3.43
N GLU A 27 5.70 -5.92 3.48
CA GLU A 27 7.14 -6.10 3.63
C GLU A 27 7.54 -6.68 5.00
N VAL A 28 6.69 -6.51 6.03
CA VAL A 28 7.00 -6.98 7.38
C VAL A 28 6.78 -8.49 7.51
N THR A 29 5.68 -9.01 6.97
CA THR A 29 5.31 -10.43 7.15
C THR A 29 5.37 -11.26 5.87
N GLY A 30 5.49 -10.63 4.70
CA GLY A 30 5.36 -11.29 3.40
C GLY A 30 3.92 -11.67 3.04
N ALA A 31 2.92 -11.16 3.77
CA ALA A 31 1.52 -11.44 3.48
C ALA A 31 1.09 -10.84 2.14
N ILE A 32 0.38 -11.66 1.35
CA ILE A 32 -0.21 -11.25 0.06
C ILE A 32 -1.50 -10.46 0.29
N VAL A 33 -2.34 -10.94 1.22
CA VAL A 33 -3.51 -10.20 1.67
C VAL A 33 -3.06 -9.25 2.78
N PRO A 34 -3.27 -7.94 2.65
CA PRO A 34 -2.80 -6.99 3.64
C PRO A 34 -3.49 -7.22 5.00
N PRO A 35 -2.76 -7.05 6.11
CA PRO A 35 -3.34 -7.14 7.44
C PRO A 35 -4.34 -6.01 7.72
N ILE A 36 -5.25 -6.25 8.67
CA ILE A 36 -6.22 -5.25 9.14
C ILE A 36 -5.67 -4.61 10.42
N HIS A 37 -5.36 -3.32 10.37
CA HIS A 37 -4.88 -2.54 11.50
C HIS A 37 -6.03 -1.85 12.22
N LEU A 38 -6.55 -2.51 13.26
CA LEU A 38 -7.65 -2.02 14.09
C LEU A 38 -7.23 -1.03 15.19
N SER A 39 -5.92 -0.86 15.41
CA SER A 39 -5.44 0.05 16.45
C SER A 39 -5.76 1.50 16.09
N THR A 40 -6.20 2.27 17.09
CA THR A 40 -6.39 3.71 16.93
C THR A 40 -5.11 4.51 17.15
N THR A 41 -4.17 3.97 17.94
CA THR A 41 -2.92 4.63 18.32
C THR A 41 -1.71 3.75 17.99
N TYR A 42 -0.54 4.37 17.84
CA TYR A 42 0.69 3.67 17.46
C TYR A 42 1.84 4.01 18.42
N ALA A 43 2.80 3.09 18.50
CA ALA A 43 3.90 3.17 19.45
C ALA A 43 4.87 4.32 19.13
N ARG A 44 5.51 4.83 20.18
CA ARG A 44 6.68 5.69 20.11
C ARG A 44 7.93 4.93 20.56
N ASP A 45 9.09 5.35 20.09
CA ASP A 45 10.36 4.84 20.59
C ASP A 45 10.78 5.53 21.90
N ALA A 46 11.96 5.18 22.42
CA ALA A 46 12.49 5.76 23.66
C ALA A 46 12.79 7.26 23.57
N GLY A 47 13.04 7.78 22.36
CA GLY A 47 13.21 9.21 22.07
C GLY A 47 11.88 9.92 21.81
N TYR A 48 10.74 9.25 22.05
CA TYR A 48 9.40 9.74 21.79
C TYR A 48 9.08 9.98 20.29
N ALA A 49 9.89 9.44 19.37
CA ALA A 49 9.60 9.49 17.95
C ALA A 49 8.53 8.45 17.57
N LEU A 50 7.68 8.79 16.58
CA LEU A 50 6.63 7.87 16.10
C LEU A 50 7.25 6.68 15.36
N ARG A 51 6.73 5.48 15.60
CA ARG A 51 7.11 4.25 14.86
C ARG A 51 6.13 3.91 13.73
N GLY A 52 5.14 4.75 13.51
CA GLY A 52 4.07 4.61 12.52
C GLY A 52 3.22 5.88 12.49
N PRO A 53 1.95 5.81 12.07
CA PRO A 53 1.05 6.96 12.08
C PRO A 53 0.87 7.54 13.49
N LEU A 54 0.43 8.80 13.59
CA LEU A 54 0.11 9.39 14.90
C LEU A 54 -1.18 8.78 15.48
N TYR A 55 -2.24 8.75 14.69
CA TYR A 55 -3.56 8.30 15.07
C TYR A 55 -4.34 7.82 13.83
N SER A 56 -5.15 6.76 13.98
CA SER A 56 -5.78 6.06 12.86
C SER A 56 -6.80 6.88 12.06
N ARG A 57 -7.25 8.02 12.61
CA ARG A 57 -8.16 8.95 11.91
C ARG A 57 -7.46 9.66 10.77
N ASP A 58 -6.21 10.05 10.98
CA ASP A 58 -5.46 10.85 10.02
C ASP A 58 -4.68 9.95 9.06
N ASP A 59 -4.21 8.80 9.55
CA ASP A 59 -3.49 7.82 8.75
C ASP A 59 -3.62 6.40 9.35
N ASN A 60 -3.99 5.43 8.51
CA ASN A 60 -4.14 4.02 8.85
C ASN A 60 -3.51 3.18 7.72
N PRO A 61 -2.66 2.18 8.01
CA PRO A 61 -2.08 1.34 6.97
C PRO A 61 -3.09 0.47 6.20
N THR A 62 -4.26 0.20 6.79
CA THR A 62 -5.30 -0.69 6.22
C THR A 62 -5.83 -0.20 4.87
N PRO A 63 -6.32 1.05 4.72
CA PRO A 63 -6.86 1.55 3.45
C PRO A 63 -5.80 1.80 2.37
N VAL A 64 -4.50 1.90 2.70
CA VAL A 64 -3.45 2.36 1.77
C VAL A 64 -3.43 1.58 0.44
N VAL A 65 -3.61 0.25 0.48
CA VAL A 65 -3.65 -0.56 -0.74
C VAL A 65 -4.91 -0.24 -1.56
N ALA A 66 -6.06 -0.09 -0.91
CA ALA A 66 -7.31 0.27 -1.58
C ALA A 66 -7.23 1.67 -2.20
N GLU A 67 -6.68 2.65 -1.48
CA GLU A 67 -6.46 4.01 -1.97
C GLU A 67 -5.60 4.03 -3.25
N ARG A 68 -4.49 3.29 -3.25
CA ARG A 68 -3.62 3.16 -4.42
C ARG A 68 -4.32 2.50 -5.59
N VAL A 69 -5.10 1.45 -5.34
CA VAL A 69 -5.88 0.76 -6.38
C VAL A 69 -6.92 1.69 -6.98
N ILE A 70 -7.67 2.42 -6.14
CA ILE A 70 -8.69 3.37 -6.59
C ILE A 70 -8.05 4.50 -7.40
N ALA A 71 -6.96 5.10 -6.90
CA ALA A 71 -6.23 6.13 -7.62
C ALA A 71 -5.74 5.64 -9.00
N ALA A 72 -5.21 4.40 -9.07
CA ALA A 72 -4.76 3.80 -10.31
C ALA A 72 -5.90 3.53 -11.30
N LEU A 73 -7.08 3.13 -10.80
CA LEU A 73 -8.27 2.88 -11.64
C LEU A 73 -8.88 4.17 -12.18
N GLU A 74 -8.92 5.23 -11.36
CA GLU A 74 -9.50 6.53 -11.74
C GLU A 74 -8.50 7.43 -12.48
N GLY A 75 -7.22 7.06 -12.55
CA GLY A 75 -6.16 7.92 -13.08
C GLY A 75 -5.88 9.17 -12.21
N GLY A 76 -6.25 9.10 -10.94
CA GLY A 76 -6.03 10.16 -9.95
C GLY A 76 -4.61 10.16 -9.39
N ALA A 77 -4.17 11.31 -8.88
CA ALA A 77 -2.88 11.42 -8.20
C ALA A 77 -2.87 10.66 -6.85
N ALA A 78 -4.01 10.64 -6.16
CA ALA A 78 -4.22 9.92 -4.92
C ALA A 78 -5.74 9.70 -4.70
N ALA A 79 -6.06 8.70 -3.88
CA ALA A 79 -7.33 8.59 -3.19
C ALA A 79 -7.04 8.69 -1.69
N LEU A 80 -7.98 9.23 -0.92
CA LEU A 80 -7.81 9.50 0.51
C LEU A 80 -9.04 9.00 1.26
N THR A 81 -8.83 8.54 2.49
CA THR A 81 -9.89 8.22 3.45
C THR A 81 -10.25 9.39 4.36
#